data_AF-A0AAD9JIU5-F1
#
_entry.id   AF-A0AAD9JIU5-F1
#
_cell.length_a   1.000
_cell.length_b   1.000
_cell.length_c   1.000
_cell.angle_alpha   90.00
_cell.angle_beta   90.00
_cell.angle_gamma   90.00
#
_symmetry.space_group_name_H-M   'P 1'
#
loop_
_entity.id
_entity.type
_entity.pdbx_description
1 polymer ?
#
loop_
_entity_poly.entity_id
_entity_poly.type
_entity_poly.pdbx_seq_one_letter_code
_entity_poly.pdbx_strand_id
1 'polypeptide(L)'
;MVSADKWVYGLAVDPEKDKLYITDYGSKKIVVTSLDGSGERTLLNCTDLPRGLVVDRIKRLLFYSTYQYIIYKANLDGTDVTPIVSTSLTEIYGIDIDFSTDSVCWADYCKYHLINL
;
A
#
# COMPACT_ATOMS: atom_id res chain seq x y z
N MET A 1 11.47 0.99 16.85
CA MET A 1 10.12 0.79 17.43
C MET A 1 9.17 1.73 16.72
N VAL A 2 8.11 1.19 16.12
CA VAL A 2 6.99 1.97 15.59
C VAL A 2 6.38 2.75 16.77
N SER A 3 6.26 4.07 16.68
CA SER A 3 5.82 4.91 17.81
C SER A 3 4.39 4.58 18.27
N ALA A 4 4.11 4.81 19.55
CA ALA A 4 2.87 4.39 20.25
C ALA A 4 1.55 4.94 19.66
N ASP A 5 1.62 5.92 18.76
CA ASP A 5 0.46 6.56 18.12
C ASP A 5 0.16 6.06 16.70
N LYS A 6 0.87 5.04 16.23
CA LYS A 6 0.68 4.50 14.87
C LYS A 6 -0.30 3.36 14.86
N TRP A 7 -1.27 3.45 13.95
CA TRP A 7 -2.20 2.36 13.69
C TRP A 7 -1.79 1.69 12.39
N VAL A 8 -0.98 0.63 12.51
CA VAL A 8 -0.44 -0.09 11.36
C VAL A 8 -1.48 -1.09 10.84
N TYR A 9 -1.88 -0.93 9.58
CA TYR A 9 -2.89 -1.78 8.94
C TYR A 9 -2.33 -2.66 7.82
N GLY A 10 -1.22 -2.25 7.21
CA GLY A 10 -0.60 -2.97 6.10
C GLY A 10 0.91 -2.71 6.05
N LEU A 11 1.64 -3.69 5.52
CA LEU A 11 3.08 -3.60 5.34
C LEU A 11 3.51 -4.32 4.06
N ALA A 12 4.63 -3.89 3.49
CA ALA A 12 5.28 -4.54 2.36
C ALA A 12 6.81 -4.46 2.52
N VAL A 13 7.52 -5.47 2.03
CA VAL A 13 8.97 -5.61 2.21
C VAL A 13 9.67 -5.61 0.85
N ASP A 14 10.74 -4.82 0.75
CA ASP A 14 11.71 -4.87 -0.35
C ASP A 14 13.08 -5.27 0.24
N PRO A 15 13.42 -6.56 0.20
CA PRO A 15 14.66 -7.05 0.81
C PRO A 15 15.91 -6.64 0.04
N GLU A 16 15.80 -6.42 -1.27
CA GLU A 16 16.94 -6.02 -2.12
C GLU A 16 17.41 -4.60 -1.81
N LYS A 17 16.51 -3.74 -1.29
CA LYS A 17 16.82 -2.36 -0.90
C LYS A 17 16.87 -2.13 0.60
N ASP A 18 16.71 -3.18 1.40
CA ASP A 18 16.57 -3.08 2.86
C ASP A 18 15.48 -2.06 3.24
N LYS A 19 14.25 -2.28 2.73
CA LYS A 19 13.12 -1.37 2.99
C LYS A 19 11.87 -2.11 3.47
N LEU A 20 11.23 -1.54 4.48
CA LEU A 20 9.91 -1.89 4.97
C LEU A 20 9.00 -0.68 4.77
N TYR A 21 7.89 -0.89 4.06
CA TYR A 21 6.85 0.09 3.79
C TYR A 21 5.64 -0.22 4.65
N ILE A 22 5.03 0.79 5.27
CA ILE A 22 3.95 0.61 6.24
C ILE A 22 2.86 1.65 5.99
N THR A 23 1.60 1.22 6.01
CA THR A 23 0.46 2.14 6.14
C THR A 23 0.22 2.48 7.60
N ASP A 24 0.24 3.77 7.89
CA ASP A 24 -0.15 4.34 9.17
C ASP A 24 -1.53 4.97 9.00
N TYR A 25 -2.54 4.21 9.38
CA TYR A 25 -3.94 4.59 9.31
C TYR A 25 -4.22 5.83 10.15
N GLY A 26 -3.67 5.90 11.36
CA GLY A 26 -3.95 6.96 12.33
C GLY A 26 -3.47 8.33 11.85
N SER A 27 -2.33 8.37 11.16
CA SER A 27 -1.73 9.62 10.67
C SER A 27 -1.95 9.91 9.18
N LYS A 28 -2.71 9.06 8.46
CA LYS A 28 -2.93 9.14 7.00
C LYS A 28 -1.62 9.13 6.20
N LYS A 29 -0.70 8.24 6.53
CA LYS A 29 0.61 8.18 5.88
C LYS A 29 0.96 6.80 5.40
N ILE A 30 1.79 6.76 4.37
CA ILE A 30 2.68 5.62 4.13
C ILE A 30 4.07 6.04 4.56
N VAL A 31 4.68 5.25 5.42
CA VAL A 31 6.04 5.45 5.91
C VAL A 31 6.95 4.37 5.35
N VAL A 32 8.23 4.68 5.26
CA VAL A 32 9.28 3.73 4.88
C VAL A 32 10.39 3.77 5.92
N THR A 33 10.93 2.60 6.23
CA THR A 33 12.02 2.39 7.19
C THR A 33 12.96 1.30 6.64
N SER A 34 14.16 1.17 7.18
CA SER A 34 15.01 -0.02 6.97
C SER A 34 14.38 -1.27 7.60
N LEU A 35 14.80 -2.48 7.22
CA LEU A 35 14.19 -3.71 7.77
C LEU A 35 14.43 -3.87 9.28
N ASP A 36 15.50 -3.26 9.80
CA ASP A 36 15.78 -3.17 11.23
C ASP A 36 14.91 -2.14 11.98
N GLY A 37 14.02 -1.44 11.28
CA GLY A 37 13.14 -0.42 11.83
C GLY A 37 13.80 0.96 12.03
N SER A 38 15.03 1.16 11.54
CA SER A 38 15.72 2.44 11.60
C SER A 38 15.37 3.36 10.41
N GLY A 39 15.78 4.63 10.49
CA GLY A 39 15.69 5.56 9.36
C GLY A 39 14.26 5.83 8.86
N GLU A 40 13.28 5.75 9.75
CA GLU A 40 11.89 5.97 9.40
C GLU A 40 11.69 7.37 8.80
N ARG A 41 10.98 7.44 7.67
CA ARG A 41 10.52 8.70 7.08
C ARG A 41 9.14 8.55 6.47
N THR A 42 8.43 9.66 6.33
CA THR A 42 7.20 9.70 5.53
C THR A 42 7.56 9.52 4.05
N LEU A 43 6.91 8.57 3.39
CA LEU A 43 6.99 8.38 1.96
C LEU A 43 5.88 9.15 1.25
N LEU A 44 4.65 9.01 1.75
CA LEU A 44 3.47 9.64 1.16
C LEU A 44 2.52 10.13 2.26
N ASN A 45 2.00 11.35 2.10
CA ASN A 45 0.85 11.85 2.85
C ASN A 45 -0.41 11.54 2.04
N CYS A 46 -1.27 10.67 2.58
CA CYS A 46 -2.46 10.19 1.89
C CYS A 46 -3.62 11.18 2.07
N THR A 47 -4.49 11.28 1.06
CA THR A 47 -5.72 12.09 1.13
C THR A 47 -6.82 11.42 1.97
N ASP A 48 -6.72 10.10 2.17
CA ASP A 48 -7.62 9.26 2.95
C ASP A 48 -6.84 8.28 3.84
N LEU A 49 -7.52 7.52 4.69
CA LEU A 49 -6.92 6.58 5.65
C LEU A 49 -6.44 5.32 4.89
N PRO A 50 -5.12 5.08 4.79
CA PRO A 50 -4.60 3.93 4.06
C PRO A 50 -4.78 2.63 4.86
N ARG A 51 -5.06 1.52 4.19
CA ARG A 51 -5.24 0.19 4.79
C ARG A 51 -4.24 -0.82 4.21
N GLY A 52 -4.64 -1.57 3.19
CA GLY A 52 -3.80 -2.57 2.53
C GLY A 52 -2.69 -1.90 1.74
N LEU A 53 -1.54 -2.58 1.64
CA LEU A 53 -0.36 -2.11 0.94
C LEU A 53 0.37 -3.28 0.31
N VAL A 54 0.77 -3.13 -0.95
CA VAL A 54 1.68 -4.05 -1.63
C VAL A 54 2.67 -3.26 -2.50
N VAL A 55 3.86 -3.81 -2.70
CA VAL A 55 4.94 -3.17 -3.46
C VAL A 55 5.37 -4.08 -4.61
N ASP A 56 5.37 -3.54 -5.82
CA ASP A 56 6.09 -4.12 -6.95
C ASP A 56 7.55 -3.65 -6.89
N ARG A 57 8.41 -4.51 -6.38
CA ARG A 57 9.84 -4.21 -6.24
C ARG A 57 10.59 -4.11 -7.58
N ILE A 58 10.05 -4.71 -8.65
CA ILE A 58 10.64 -4.71 -10.00
C ILE A 58 10.28 -3.40 -10.70
N LYS A 59 8.98 -3.07 -10.77
CA LYS A 59 8.49 -1.84 -11.41
C LYS A 59 8.67 -0.59 -10.57
N ARG A 60 9.06 -0.73 -9.31
CA ARG A 60 9.21 0.35 -8.33
C ARG A 60 7.90 1.11 -8.08
N LEU A 61 6.81 0.36 -7.98
CA LEU A 61 5.47 0.88 -7.69
C LEU A 61 4.99 0.38 -6.33
N LEU A 62 4.12 1.16 -5.70
CA LEU A 62 3.30 0.71 -4.58
C LEU A 62 1.83 0.82 -4.94
N PHE A 63 1.03 -0.05 -4.34
CA PHE A 63 -0.41 -0.04 -4.43
C PHE A 63 -0.99 -0.08 -3.02
N TYR A 64 -1.98 0.75 -2.75
CA TYR A 64 -2.60 0.80 -1.44
C TYR A 64 -4.11 1.02 -1.53
N SER A 65 -4.85 0.39 -0.64
CA SER A 65 -6.28 0.62 -0.48
C SER A 65 -6.56 1.66 0.60
N THR A 66 -7.73 2.29 0.56
CA THR A 66 -8.12 3.32 1.54
C THR A 66 -9.43 3.02 2.25
N TYR A 67 -9.78 3.84 3.24
CA TYR A 67 -11.04 3.73 3.95
C TYR A 67 -12.27 3.94 3.06
N GLN A 68 -12.18 4.85 2.09
CA GLN A 68 -13.18 5.13 1.07
C GLN A 68 -13.24 4.11 -0.07
N TYR A 69 -12.60 2.95 0.10
CA TYR A 69 -12.66 1.86 -0.88
C TYR A 69 -12.13 2.28 -2.25
N ILE A 70 -10.97 2.95 -2.26
CA ILE A 70 -10.24 3.29 -3.47
C ILE A 70 -8.90 2.57 -3.42
N ILE A 71 -8.47 2.01 -4.56
CA ILE A 71 -7.11 1.50 -4.74
C ILE A 71 -6.32 2.55 -5.51
N TYR A 72 -5.20 2.96 -4.93
CA TYR A 72 -4.26 3.88 -5.53
C TYR A 72 -2.99 3.15 -5.95
N LYS A 73 -2.35 3.70 -6.98
CA LYS A 73 -0.98 3.40 -7.40
C LYS A 73 -0.11 4.64 -7.15
N ALA A 74 1.13 4.44 -6.75
CA ALA A 74 2.14 5.49 -6.67
C ALA A 74 3.54 4.95 -6.95
N ASN A 75 4.49 5.82 -7.26
CA ASN A 75 5.91 5.47 -7.32
C ASN A 75 6.47 5.22 -5.90
N LEU A 76 7.53 4.41 -5.78
CA LEU A 76 8.20 4.14 -4.49
C LEU A 76 8.99 5.33 -3.90
N ASP A 77 8.94 6.50 -4.53
CA ASP A 77 9.39 7.77 -3.98
C ASP A 77 8.23 8.65 -3.47
N GLY A 78 6.98 8.19 -3.61
CA GLY A 78 5.77 8.89 -3.18
C GLY A 78 5.12 9.79 -4.25
N THR A 79 5.65 9.80 -5.47
CA THR A 79 5.11 10.59 -6.59
C THR A 79 4.07 9.82 -7.43
N ASP A 80 3.45 10.51 -8.40
CA ASP A 80 2.48 9.94 -9.36
C ASP A 80 1.33 9.14 -8.75
N VAL A 81 0.79 9.65 -7.64
CA VAL A 81 -0.35 9.05 -6.95
C VAL A 81 -1.60 9.14 -7.82
N THR A 82 -2.15 8.00 -8.21
CA THR A 82 -3.31 7.90 -9.11
C THR A 82 -4.30 6.86 -8.61
N PRO A 83 -5.61 7.14 -8.59
CA PRO A 83 -6.62 6.12 -8.32
C PRO A 83 -6.68 5.17 -9.53
N ILE A 84 -6.55 3.88 -9.29
CA ILE A 84 -6.65 2.84 -10.33
C ILE A 84 -7.96 2.07 -10.24
N VAL A 85 -8.60 2.04 -9.07
CA VAL A 85 -9.94 1.49 -8.87
C VAL A 85 -10.71 2.38 -7.91
N SER A 86 -11.86 2.89 -8.33
CA SER A 86 -12.67 3.85 -7.55
C SER A 86 -14.17 3.58 -7.57
N THR A 87 -14.61 2.50 -8.23
CA THR A 87 -16.03 2.14 -8.33
C THR A 87 -16.23 0.67 -7.99
N SER A 88 -17.43 0.34 -7.51
CA SER A 88 -17.86 -1.04 -7.18
C SER A 88 -17.02 -1.73 -6.12
N LEU A 89 -16.26 -0.98 -5.32
CA LEU A 89 -15.52 -1.52 -4.17
C LEU A 89 -16.36 -1.41 -2.91
N THR A 90 -16.33 -2.46 -2.11
CA THR A 90 -16.83 -2.44 -0.73
C THR A 90 -15.63 -2.39 0.20
N GLU A 91 -15.64 -3.09 1.33
CA GLU A 91 -14.50 -3.10 2.25
C GLU A 91 -13.36 -3.97 1.71
N ILE A 92 -12.23 -3.34 1.39
CA ILE A 92 -11.00 -4.04 1.02
C ILE A 92 -10.26 -4.44 2.29
N TYR A 93 -10.01 -5.74 2.44
CA TYR A 93 -9.26 -6.30 3.56
C TYR A 93 -7.83 -6.71 3.20
N GLY A 94 -7.61 -7.13 1.96
CA GLY A 94 -6.30 -7.58 1.48
C GLY A 94 -6.03 -7.13 0.05
N ILE A 95 -4.76 -6.86 -0.24
CA ILE A 95 -4.25 -6.50 -1.57
C ILE A 95 -2.92 -7.22 -1.77
N ASP A 96 -2.69 -7.79 -2.95
CA ASP A 96 -1.45 -8.47 -3.30
C ASP A 96 -1.16 -8.36 -4.82
N ILE A 97 0.03 -8.77 -5.25
CA ILE A 97 0.45 -8.80 -6.65
C ILE A 97 0.56 -10.26 -7.11
N ASP A 98 -0.12 -10.58 -8.20
CA ASP A 98 0.17 -11.77 -8.99
C ASP A 98 1.26 -11.41 -10.02
N PHE A 99 2.50 -11.81 -9.73
CA PHE A 99 3.63 -11.56 -10.63
C PHE A 99 3.58 -12.40 -11.91
N SER A 100 2.79 -13.47 -11.96
CA SER A 100 2.67 -14.33 -13.15
C SER A 100 1.78 -13.71 -14.22
N THR A 101 0.74 -12.98 -13.80
CA THR A 101 -0.17 -12.25 -14.69
C THR A 101 0.04 -10.75 -14.68
N ASP A 102 1.03 -10.27 -13.92
CA ASP A 102 1.34 -8.86 -13.77
C ASP A 102 0.11 -8.04 -13.35
N SER A 103 -0.56 -8.51 -12.31
CA SER A 103 -1.87 -8.01 -11.89
C SER A 103 -1.91 -7.70 -10.40
N VAL A 104 -2.70 -6.70 -10.03
CA VAL A 104 -3.00 -6.43 -8.62
C VAL A 104 -4.32 -7.12 -8.28
N CYS A 105 -4.29 -7.95 -7.24
CA CYS A 105 -5.43 -8.69 -6.73
C CYS A 105 -5.87 -8.09 -5.40
N TRP A 106 -7.17 -8.09 -5.11
CA TRP A 106 -7.67 -7.69 -3.81
C TRP A 106 -8.88 -8.51 -3.38
N ALA A 107 -9.04 -8.62 -2.07
CA ALA A 107 -10.22 -9.19 -1.44
C ALA A 107 -11.10 -8.06 -0.94
N ASP A 108 -12.31 -7.96 -1.47
CA ASP A 108 -13.36 -7.13 -0.88
C ASP A 108 -14.42 -7.99 -0.17
N TYR A 109 -15.15 -7.39 0.76
CA TYR A 109 -16.14 -8.08 1.61
C TYR A 109 -17.20 -8.87 0.82
N CYS A 110 -17.44 -8.51 -0.44
CA CYS A 110 -18.52 -9.08 -1.25
C CYS A 110 -18.01 -9.86 -2.48
N LYS A 111 -16.78 -9.66 -2.97
CA LYS A 111 -16.23 -10.21 -4.23
C LYS A 111 -14.68 -10.22 -4.26
N TYR A 112 -14.12 -11.14 -5.05
CA TYR A 112 -12.70 -11.13 -5.47
C TYR A 112 -12.62 -10.58 -6.90
N HIS A 113 -11.68 -9.67 -7.17
CA HIS A 113 -11.52 -9.02 -8.47
C HIS A 113 -10.03 -9.00 -8.91
N LEU A 114 -9.80 -9.10 -10.24
CA LEU A 114 -8.48 -9.06 -10.89
C LEU A 114 -8.43 -7.86 -11.87
N ILE A 115 -7.37 -7.05 -11.84
CA ILE A 115 -7.06 -6.06 -12.88
C ILE A 115 -5.65 -6.31 -13.42
N ASN A 116 -5.56 -6.46 -14.74
CA ASN A 116 -4.30 -6.56 -15.47
C ASN A 116 -3.69 -5.15 -15.64
N LEU A 117 -2.38 -5.01 -15.38
CA LEU A 117 -1.64 -3.75 -15.51
C LEU A 117 -1.25 -3.41 -16.96
#